data_AF-A0A257MDH7-F1
#
_entry.id   AF-A0A257MDH7-F1
#
_cell.length_a   1.000
_cell.length_b   1.000
_cell.length_c   1.000
_cell.angle_alpha   90.00
_cell.angle_beta   90.00
_cell.angle_gamma   90.00
#
_symmetry.space_group_name_H-M   'P 1'
#
loop_
_entity.id
_entity.type
_entity.pdbx_description
1 polymer ?
#
loop_
_entity_poly.entity_id
_entity_poly.type
_entity_poly.pdbx_seq_one_letter_code
_entity_poly.pdbx_strand_id
1 'polypeptide(L)'
;MAGHSMGGGSSILAAAADSRVRALITLAAAETIPSAIAQMPNISAPVRLITGDQDGIVNWQNNTLAMYNAGRPPRQLLLILGGCHCGFLDSNIPFCDSGSLPRSEQLEITRREMVTFFDLYLKPDSGLWQEVWGPEQADDPQVALQSDPGIDPSPASYAEPGAGPAV
;
A
#
# COMPACT_ATOMS: atom_id res chain seq x y z
N MET A 1 -5.02 2.31 10.24
CA MET A 1 -3.81 1.78 10.93
C MET A 1 -2.59 2.11 10.10
N ALA A 2 -1.46 2.41 10.74
CA ALA A 2 -0.18 2.58 10.06
C ALA A 2 0.99 2.12 10.95
N GLY A 3 2.04 1.60 10.32
CA GLY A 3 3.26 1.23 11.05
C GLY A 3 4.44 0.96 10.13
N HIS A 4 5.64 1.14 10.67
CA HIS A 4 6.92 0.92 9.99
C HIS A 4 7.57 -0.40 10.41
N SER A 5 8.24 -1.11 9.50
CA SER A 5 9.00 -2.33 9.80
C SER A 5 8.14 -3.38 10.50
N MET A 6 8.58 -3.91 11.64
CA MET A 6 7.77 -4.80 12.49
C MET A 6 6.44 -4.16 12.95
N GLY A 7 6.38 -2.84 13.09
CA GLY A 7 5.14 -2.10 13.34
C GLY A 7 4.18 -2.14 12.15
N GLY A 8 4.68 -2.26 10.92
CA GLY A 8 3.88 -2.50 9.71
C GLY A 8 3.23 -3.88 9.74
N GLY A 9 4.01 -4.93 10.03
CA GLY A 9 3.50 -6.28 10.26
C GLY A 9 2.49 -6.34 11.42
N SER A 10 2.78 -5.66 12.54
CA SER A 10 1.85 -5.54 13.67
C SER A 10 0.54 -4.84 13.29
N SER A 11 0.61 -3.83 12.41
CA SER A 11 -0.58 -3.13 11.91
C SER A 11 -1.45 -4.04 11.03
N ILE A 12 -0.84 -4.96 10.28
CA ILE A 12 -1.55 -6.01 9.53
C ILE A 12 -2.29 -6.95 10.49
N LEU A 13 -1.62 -7.46 11.54
CA LEU A 13 -2.27 -8.32 12.54
C LEU A 13 -3.45 -7.59 13.22
N ALA A 14 -3.26 -6.32 13.58
CA ALA A 14 -4.32 -5.52 14.19
C ALA A 14 -5.51 -5.31 13.24
N ALA A 15 -5.26 -5.03 11.96
CA ALA A 15 -6.31 -4.84 10.97
C ALA A 15 -7.06 -6.14 10.64
N ALA A 16 -6.38 -7.29 10.67
CA ALA A 16 -7.01 -8.60 10.50
C ALA A 16 -7.92 -8.99 11.69
N ALA A 17 -7.57 -8.56 12.90
CA ALA A 17 -8.30 -8.88 14.12
C ALA A 17 -9.45 -7.91 14.43
N ASP A 18 -9.50 -6.73 13.81
CA ASP A 18 -10.44 -5.67 14.17
C ASP A 18 -11.14 -5.05 12.96
N SER A 19 -12.42 -5.40 12.79
CA SER A 19 -13.27 -4.91 11.69
C SER A 19 -13.59 -3.42 11.77
N ARG A 20 -13.19 -2.71 12.84
CA ARG A 20 -13.32 -1.25 12.93
C ARG A 20 -12.25 -0.52 12.10
N VAL A 21 -11.17 -1.20 11.72
CA VAL A 21 -10.14 -0.61 10.86
C VAL A 21 -10.72 -0.35 9.47
N ARG A 22 -10.65 0.92 9.02
CA ARG A 22 -11.22 1.37 7.75
C ARG A 22 -10.21 1.52 6.61
N ALA A 23 -8.92 1.60 6.93
CA ALA A 23 -7.82 1.71 5.99
C ALA A 23 -6.50 1.28 6.65
N LEU A 24 -5.62 0.65 5.90
CA LEU A 24 -4.30 0.22 6.34
C LEU A 24 -3.20 0.72 5.40
N ILE A 25 -2.18 1.34 5.98
CA ILE A 25 -0.92 1.58 5.28
C ILE A 25 0.21 0.91 6.06
N THR A 26 1.20 0.37 5.37
CA THR A 26 2.44 -0.07 6.01
C THR A 26 3.65 0.54 5.35
N LEU A 27 4.71 0.81 6.11
CA LEU A 27 5.96 1.38 5.63
C LEU A 27 7.09 0.35 5.82
N ALA A 28 7.65 -0.18 4.74
CA ALA A 28 8.69 -1.22 4.77
C ALA A 28 8.35 -2.37 5.73
N ALA A 29 7.12 -2.91 5.64
CA ALA A 29 6.62 -3.89 6.61
C ALA A 29 7.48 -5.15 6.66
N ALA A 30 7.89 -5.54 7.88
CA ALA A 30 8.56 -6.80 8.12
C ALA A 30 7.54 -7.90 8.40
N GLU A 31 7.85 -9.12 7.96
CA GLU A 31 7.17 -10.33 8.43
C GLU A 31 7.35 -10.47 9.95
N THR A 32 6.34 -11.04 10.62
CA THR A 32 6.28 -11.11 12.09
C THR A 32 5.94 -12.51 12.59
N ILE A 33 5.93 -12.71 13.91
CA ILE A 33 5.44 -13.93 14.56
C ILE A 33 4.42 -13.48 15.62
N PRO A 34 3.10 -13.75 15.46
CA PRO A 34 2.43 -14.49 14.37
C PRO A 34 2.58 -13.86 12.97
N SER A 35 2.39 -14.67 11.91
CA SER A 35 2.71 -14.27 10.54
C SER A 35 1.85 -13.13 10.01
N ALA A 36 2.47 -12.06 9.50
CA ALA A 36 1.77 -10.92 8.90
C ALA A 36 1.28 -11.28 7.49
N ILE A 37 2.12 -11.93 6.66
CA ILE A 37 1.73 -12.48 5.36
C ILE A 37 0.48 -13.37 5.50
N ALA A 38 0.45 -14.26 6.49
CA ALA A 38 -0.70 -15.15 6.71
C ALA A 38 -1.98 -14.42 7.16
N GLN A 39 -1.88 -13.20 7.70
CA GLN A 39 -3.04 -12.40 8.10
C GLN A 39 -3.59 -11.51 6.98
N MET A 40 -2.83 -11.27 5.91
CA MET A 40 -3.26 -10.44 4.78
C MET A 40 -4.64 -10.82 4.18
N PRO A 41 -4.99 -12.12 4.02
CA PRO A 41 -6.32 -12.52 3.54
C PRO A 41 -7.50 -12.14 4.46
N ASN A 42 -7.24 -11.86 5.74
CA ASN A 42 -8.26 -11.58 6.75
C ASN A 42 -8.58 -10.08 6.89
N ILE A 43 -7.82 -9.22 6.24
CA ILE A 43 -8.07 -7.78 6.28
C ILE A 43 -9.28 -7.46 5.38
N SER A 44 -10.27 -6.77 5.96
CA SER A 44 -11.49 -6.34 5.26
C SER A 44 -11.49 -4.87 4.84
N ALA A 45 -10.33 -4.20 4.96
CA ALA A 45 -10.13 -2.80 4.64
C ALA A 45 -9.17 -2.63 3.45
N PRO A 46 -9.22 -1.50 2.73
CA PRO A 46 -8.22 -1.16 1.73
C PRO A 46 -6.81 -1.11 2.31
N VAL A 47 -5.85 -1.66 1.56
CA VAL A 47 -4.45 -1.76 2.00
C VAL A 47 -3.51 -1.10 1.00
N ARG A 48 -2.60 -0.25 1.48
CA ARG A 48 -1.45 0.26 0.70
C ARG A 48 -0.15 -0.11 1.41
N LEU A 49 0.65 -0.94 0.76
CA LEU A 49 1.95 -1.39 1.24
C LEU A 49 3.02 -0.51 0.57
N ILE A 50 3.69 0.34 1.33
CA ILE A 50 4.74 1.23 0.83
C ILE A 50 6.10 0.65 1.23
N THR A 51 7.05 0.58 0.30
CA THR A 51 8.39 0.03 0.56
C THR A 51 9.44 0.74 -0.28
N GLY A 52 10.71 0.72 0.15
CA GLY A 52 11.83 1.13 -0.69
C GLY A 52 12.35 -0.06 -1.51
N ASP A 53 12.81 0.18 -2.74
CA ASP A 53 13.42 -0.87 -3.58
C ASP A 53 14.89 -1.18 -3.18
N GLN A 54 15.52 -0.25 -2.45
CA GLN A 54 16.85 -0.37 -1.85
C GLN A 54 16.79 -0.54 -0.33
N ASP A 55 15.69 -1.08 0.20
CA ASP A 55 15.59 -1.47 1.60
C ASP A 55 16.64 -2.54 1.95
N GLY A 56 17.62 -2.16 2.79
CA GLY A 56 18.74 -3.00 3.18
C GLY A 56 18.48 -3.86 4.42
N ILE A 57 17.33 -3.70 5.08
CA ILE A 57 17.02 -4.34 6.37
C ILE A 57 15.90 -5.37 6.18
N VAL A 58 14.82 -4.97 5.52
CA VAL A 58 13.65 -5.78 5.22
C VAL A 58 13.56 -5.93 3.72
N ASN A 59 14.06 -7.06 3.21
CA ASN A 59 13.99 -7.36 1.78
C ASN A 59 12.52 -7.34 1.31
N TRP A 60 12.19 -6.36 0.46
CA TRP A 60 10.81 -6.09 0.08
C TRP A 60 10.17 -7.24 -0.73
N GLN A 61 10.95 -7.97 -1.53
CA GLN A 61 10.44 -9.11 -2.31
C GLN A 61 9.93 -10.24 -1.41
N ASN A 62 10.62 -10.50 -0.30
CA ASN A 62 10.26 -11.55 0.66
C ASN A 62 9.26 -11.08 1.74
N ASN A 63 8.97 -9.78 1.81
CA ASN A 63 8.11 -9.21 2.84
C ASN A 63 6.89 -8.48 2.23
N THR A 64 7.02 -7.21 1.87
CA THR A 64 5.90 -6.39 1.38
C THR A 64 5.28 -6.92 0.08
N LEU A 65 6.07 -7.46 -0.85
CA LEU A 65 5.53 -8.14 -2.04
C LEU A 65 4.81 -9.45 -1.68
N ALA A 66 5.37 -10.24 -0.76
CA ALA A 66 4.71 -11.45 -0.28
C ALA A 66 3.38 -11.13 0.42
N MET A 67 3.33 -10.06 1.21
CA MET A 67 2.10 -9.55 1.83
C MET A 67 1.09 -9.10 0.76
N TYR A 68 1.53 -8.33 -0.24
CA TYR A 68 0.68 -7.93 -1.36
C TYR A 68 0.04 -9.14 -2.05
N ASN A 69 0.86 -10.14 -2.41
CA ASN A 69 0.41 -11.34 -3.10
C ASN A 69 -0.58 -12.18 -2.27
N ALA A 70 -0.44 -12.18 -0.95
CA ALA A 70 -1.34 -12.90 -0.05
C ALA A 70 -2.65 -12.14 0.23
N GLY A 71 -2.68 -10.83 0.04
CA GLY A 71 -3.85 -10.00 0.35
C GLY A 71 -5.07 -10.30 -0.51
N ARG A 72 -6.20 -9.67 -0.16
CA ARG A 72 -7.39 -9.52 -1.02
C ARG A 72 -7.49 -8.07 -1.49
N PRO A 73 -8.07 -7.80 -2.66
CA PRO A 73 -8.33 -6.42 -3.04
C PRO A 73 -9.42 -5.77 -2.15
N PRO A 74 -9.48 -4.42 -2.06
CA PRO A 74 -8.60 -3.46 -2.75
C PRO A 74 -7.22 -3.35 -2.09
N ARG A 75 -6.15 -3.49 -2.88
CA ARG A 75 -4.77 -3.42 -2.39
C ARG A 75 -3.81 -2.75 -3.36
N GLN A 76 -2.75 -2.17 -2.81
CA GLN A 76 -1.65 -1.58 -3.57
C GLN A 76 -0.29 -1.92 -2.95
N LEU A 77 0.71 -2.08 -3.80
CA LEU A 77 2.13 -2.10 -3.46
C LEU A 77 2.80 -0.93 -4.18
N LEU A 78 3.32 0.01 -3.41
CA LEU A 78 4.02 1.19 -3.90
C LEU A 78 5.49 1.07 -3.52
N LEU A 79 6.35 0.90 -4.52
CA LEU A 79 7.80 0.95 -4.38
C LEU A 79 8.27 2.39 -4.57
N ILE A 80 9.01 2.93 -3.60
CA ILE A 80 9.76 4.17 -3.74
C ILE A 80 11.13 3.81 -4.32
N LEU A 81 11.42 4.28 -5.53
CA LEU A 81 12.66 3.99 -6.24
C LEU A 81 13.82 4.77 -5.60
N GLY A 82 14.90 4.06 -5.30
CA GLY A 82 16.00 4.57 -4.49
C GLY A 82 15.71 4.66 -2.99
N GLY A 83 14.52 4.28 -2.54
CA GLY A 83 14.11 4.35 -1.13
C GLY A 83 14.75 3.25 -0.29
N CYS A 84 15.04 3.54 0.98
CA CYS A 84 15.64 2.62 1.95
C CYS A 84 14.79 2.43 3.21
N HIS A 85 15.15 1.49 4.07
CA HIS A 85 14.40 1.12 5.27
C HIS A 85 14.23 2.27 6.26
N CYS A 86 15.35 2.91 6.59
CA CYS A 86 15.39 4.02 7.54
C CYS A 86 15.08 5.37 6.91
N GLY A 87 14.86 5.41 5.59
CA GLY A 87 14.33 6.59 4.90
C GLY A 87 12.90 6.93 5.31
N PHE A 88 12.17 5.99 5.91
CA PHE A 88 10.83 6.22 6.50
C PHE A 88 10.87 6.88 7.89
N LEU A 89 12.05 7.10 8.48
CA LEU A 89 12.19 7.67 9.81
C LEU A 89 12.50 9.17 9.75
N ASP A 90 11.80 9.96 10.57
CA ASP A 90 12.02 11.41 10.68
C ASP A 90 13.42 11.76 11.21
N SER A 91 14.03 10.86 11.98
CA SER A 91 15.36 11.05 12.56
C SER A 91 16.37 10.08 11.97
N ASN A 92 17.58 10.57 11.72
CA ASN A 92 18.68 9.74 11.25
C ASN A 92 19.13 8.79 12.35
N ILE A 93 19.04 7.48 12.10
CA ILE A 93 19.64 6.46 12.94
C ILE A 93 21.01 6.13 12.32
N PRO A 94 22.12 6.47 13.00
CA PRO A 94 23.45 6.16 12.49
C PRO A 94 23.58 4.67 12.18
N PHE A 95 24.13 4.35 11.02
CA PHE A 95 24.41 2.97 10.58
C PHE A 95 23.18 2.06 10.41
N CYS A 96 21.98 2.59 10.20
CA CYS A 96 20.84 1.77 9.82
C CYS A 96 20.98 1.23 8.38
N ASP A 97 20.56 2.01 7.39
CA ASP A 97 20.78 1.76 5.97
C ASP A 97 20.65 3.09 5.19
N SER A 98 20.89 3.02 3.88
CA SER A 98 20.82 4.17 2.98
C SER A 98 20.44 3.71 1.59
N GLY A 99 19.68 4.53 0.88
CA GLY A 99 19.36 4.37 -0.54
C GLY A 99 19.86 5.56 -1.36
N SER A 100 19.70 5.48 -2.68
CA SER A 100 20.09 6.56 -3.59
C SER A 100 19.16 7.78 -3.54
N LEU A 101 17.95 7.64 -2.99
CA LEU A 101 17.01 8.74 -2.80
C LEU A 101 17.30 9.47 -1.47
N PRO A 102 17.40 10.81 -1.45
CA PRO A 102 17.53 11.56 -0.21
C PRO A 102 16.35 11.29 0.73
N ARG A 103 16.64 11.11 2.02
CA ARG A 103 15.62 10.86 3.05
C ARG A 103 14.50 11.90 3.05
N SER A 104 14.83 13.18 2.86
CA SER A 104 13.84 14.25 2.80
C SER A 104 12.81 14.02 1.70
N GLU A 105 13.25 13.57 0.53
CA GLU A 105 12.39 13.25 -0.61
C GLU A 105 11.58 11.97 -0.36
N GLN A 106 12.20 10.93 0.21
CA GLN A 106 11.48 9.71 0.58
C GLN A 106 10.36 10.01 1.60
N LEU A 107 10.62 10.87 2.59
CA LEU A 107 9.62 11.29 3.57
C LEU A 107 8.53 12.16 2.94
N GLU A 108 8.85 13.01 1.97
CA GLU A 108 7.87 13.80 1.22
C GLU A 108 6.90 12.89 0.46
N ILE A 109 7.43 11.95 -0.33
CA ILE A 109 6.63 10.93 -1.05
C ILE A 109 5.79 10.14 -0.05
N THR A 110 6.40 9.63 1.02
CA THR A 110 5.70 8.85 2.05
C THR A 110 4.52 9.63 2.62
N ARG A 111 4.71 10.90 3.00
CA ARG A 111 3.64 11.72 3.59
C ARG A 111 2.53 11.99 2.59
N ARG A 112 2.87 12.34 1.34
CA ARG A 112 1.89 12.53 0.26
C ARG A 112 1.03 11.29 0.08
N GLU A 113 1.66 10.13 -0.15
CA GLU A 113 0.95 8.87 -0.40
C GLU A 113 0.11 8.41 0.78
N MET A 114 0.56 8.66 2.01
CA MET A 114 -0.21 8.37 3.21
C MET A 114 -1.43 9.26 3.36
N VAL A 115 -1.25 10.57 3.15
CA VAL A 115 -2.35 11.55 3.28
C VAL A 115 -3.41 11.28 2.22
N THR A 116 -3.03 11.16 0.95
CA THR A 116 -3.99 10.92 -0.13
C THR A 116 -4.79 9.63 0.09
N PHE A 117 -4.12 8.54 0.45
CA PHE A 117 -4.81 7.26 0.70
C PHE A 117 -5.74 7.32 1.91
N PHE A 118 -5.29 7.90 3.03
CA PHE A 118 -6.14 8.01 4.22
C PHE A 118 -7.28 9.00 4.02
N ASP A 119 -7.09 10.10 3.30
CA ASP A 119 -8.16 11.08 3.06
C ASP A 119 -9.28 10.49 2.20
N LEU A 120 -8.94 9.67 1.19
CA LEU A 120 -9.93 8.93 0.41
C LEU A 120 -10.83 8.05 1.30
N TYR A 121 -10.26 7.31 2.26
CA TYR A 121 -10.99 6.30 3.03
C TYR A 121 -11.52 6.77 4.40
N LEU A 122 -10.91 7.80 4.99
CA LEU A 122 -11.25 8.28 6.34
C LEU A 122 -11.95 9.63 6.34
N LYS A 123 -11.78 10.46 5.30
CA LYS A 123 -12.51 11.74 5.10
C LYS A 123 -13.58 11.64 3.99
N PRO A 124 -13.99 10.41 3.64
CA PRO A 124 -14.58 10.01 2.36
C PRO A 124 -14.51 11.03 1.19
N ASP A 125 -13.31 11.51 0.86
CA ASP A 125 -13.15 12.43 -0.27
C ASP A 125 -13.07 11.66 -1.59
N SER A 126 -14.20 11.47 -2.26
CA SER A 126 -14.28 10.77 -3.54
C SER A 126 -13.49 11.46 -4.66
N GLY A 127 -13.12 12.74 -4.51
CA GLY A 127 -12.28 13.46 -5.46
C GLY A 127 -10.88 12.87 -5.59
N LEU A 128 -10.40 12.16 -4.56
CA LEU A 128 -9.08 11.53 -4.54
C LEU A 128 -9.04 10.15 -5.21
N TRP A 129 -10.16 9.66 -5.76
CA TRP A 129 -10.19 8.32 -6.36
C TRP A 129 -9.21 8.19 -7.53
N GLN A 130 -9.14 9.20 -8.40
CA GLN A 130 -8.21 9.19 -9.54
C GLN A 130 -6.74 9.27 -9.08
N GLU A 131 -6.46 10.00 -8.01
CA GLU A 131 -5.12 10.11 -7.46
C GLU A 131 -4.66 8.81 -6.78
N VAL A 132 -5.57 8.05 -6.17
CA VAL A 132 -5.25 6.79 -5.48
C VAL A 132 -5.32 5.56 -6.39
N TRP A 133 -6.24 5.52 -7.36
CA TRP A 133 -6.52 4.32 -8.17
C TRP A 133 -6.45 4.56 -9.68
N GLY A 134 -6.33 5.82 -10.10
CA GLY A 134 -6.27 6.19 -11.51
C GLY A 134 -4.87 6.00 -12.12
N PRO A 135 -4.78 6.17 -13.45
CA PRO A 135 -3.54 5.99 -14.19
C PRO A 135 -2.49 7.06 -13.86
N GLU A 136 -2.89 8.23 -13.36
CA GLU A 136 -1.99 9.36 -13.05
C GLU A 136 -0.93 9.00 -12.00
N GLN A 137 -1.22 8.02 -11.13
CA GLN A 137 -0.24 7.54 -10.14
C GLN A 137 0.91 6.75 -10.77
N ALA A 138 0.76 6.30 -12.03
CA ALA A 138 1.83 5.69 -12.81
C ALA A 138 2.77 6.72 -13.46
N ASP A 139 2.44 8.02 -13.40
CA ASP A 139 3.23 9.08 -14.04
C ASP A 139 4.35 9.64 -13.14
N ASP A 140 4.37 9.32 -11.84
CA ASP A 140 5.45 9.73 -10.94
C ASP A 140 6.69 8.84 -11.12
N PRO A 141 7.81 9.37 -11.65
CA PRO A 141 9.01 8.58 -11.94
C PRO A 141 9.76 8.12 -10.69
N GLN A 142 9.41 8.61 -9.50
CA GLN A 142 10.02 8.21 -8.23
C GLN A 142 9.36 6.98 -7.61
N VAL A 143 8.24 6.52 -8.16
CA VAL A 143 7.50 5.38 -7.62
C VAL A 143 7.14 4.35 -8.69
N ALA A 144 7.02 3.10 -8.28
CA ALA A 144 6.44 2.03 -9.09
C ALA A 144 5.25 1.44 -8.33
N LEU A 145 4.07 1.45 -8.96
CA LEU A 145 2.82 1.03 -8.35
C LEU A 145 2.32 -0.28 -8.97
N GLN A 146 2.04 -1.25 -8.11
CA GLN A 146 1.20 -2.41 -8.43
C GLN A 146 -0.13 -2.26 -7.70
N SER A 147 -1.23 -2.32 -8.46
CA SER A 147 -2.57 -1.98 -7.96
C SER A 147 -3.58 -3.07 -8.33
N ASP A 148 -4.44 -3.44 -7.39
CA ASP A 148 -5.59 -4.32 -7.60
C ASP A 148 -6.80 -3.71 -6.85
N PRO A 149 -7.67 -2.94 -7.54
CA PRO A 149 -8.84 -2.32 -6.93
C PRO A 149 -9.96 -3.32 -6.60
N GLY A 150 -9.89 -4.57 -7.09
CA GLY A 150 -10.92 -5.59 -6.87
C GLY A 150 -12.21 -5.43 -7.66
N ILE A 151 -12.30 -4.38 -8.47
CA ILE A 151 -13.36 -4.17 -9.47
C ILE A 151 -12.63 -4.00 -10.79
N ASP A 152 -12.97 -4.81 -11.78
CA ASP A 152 -12.42 -4.65 -13.13
C ASP A 152 -13.03 -3.38 -13.75
N PRO A 153 -12.23 -2.32 -14.02
CA PRO A 153 -12.73 -1.12 -14.67
C PRO A 153 -13.02 -1.33 -16.16
N SER A 154 -12.81 -2.55 -16.70
CA SER A 154 -13.23 -2.95 -18.04
C SER A 154 -14.71 -2.61 -18.31
N PRO A 155 -15.04 -1.93 -19.43
CA PRO A 155 -16.43 -1.66 -19.83
C PRO A 155 -17.33 -2.90 -19.91
N ALA A 156 -16.76 -4.11 -19.97
CA ALA A 156 -17.51 -5.36 -19.99
C ALA A 156 -18.20 -5.70 -18.66
N SER A 157 -17.77 -5.11 -17.54
CA SER A 157 -18.39 -5.34 -16.22
C SER A 157 -19.70 -4.55 -16.02
N TYR A 158 -20.04 -3.64 -16.95
CA TYR A 158 -21.27 -2.83 -16.95
C TYR A 158 -22.32 -3.32 -17.96
N ALA A 159 -22.20 -4.54 -18.51
CA ALA A 159 -23.21 -5.05 -19.42
C ALA A 159 -24.55 -5.22 -18.69
N GLU A 160 -25.48 -4.30 -18.93
CA GLU A 160 -26.86 -4.31 -18.46
C GLU A 160 -27.52 -5.69 -18.71
N PRO A 161 -28.22 -6.26 -17.72
CA PRO A 161 -28.94 -7.50 -17.92
C PRO A 161 -30.18 -7.27 -18.79
N GLY A 162 -30.05 -7.58 -20.09
CA GLY A 162 -31.14 -8.11 -20.90
C GLY A 162 -31.99 -7.10 -21.67
N ALA A 163 -31.56 -6.77 -22.88
CA ALA A 163 -32.52 -6.61 -23.98
C ALA A 163 -32.76 -8.01 -24.58
N GLY A 164 -33.80 -8.69 -24.10
CA GLY A 164 -34.30 -9.91 -24.74
C GLY A 164 -34.74 -9.61 -26.19
N PRO A 165 -34.70 -10.61 -27.10
CA PRO A 165 -35.11 -10.40 -28.47
C PRO A 165 -36.60 -10.06 -28.53
N ALA A 166 -36.94 -8.96 -29.22
CA ALA A 166 -38.31 -8.64 -29.56
C ALA A 166 -38.87 -9.71 -30.52
N VAL A 167 -40.05 -10.22 -30.18
CA VAL A 167 -40.91 -11.11 -30.99
C VAL A 167 -41.37 -10.44 -32.27
#